data_AF-A0A9D3MIA6-F1
#
_entry.id   AF-A0A9D3MIA6-F1
#
_cell.length_a   1.000
_cell.length_b   1.000
_cell.length_c   1.000
_cell.angle_alpha   90.00
_cell.angle_beta   90.00
_cell.angle_gamma   90.00
#
_symmetry.space_group_name_H-M   'P 1'
#
loop_
_entity.id
_entity.type
_entity.pdbx_description
1 polymer ?
#
loop_
_entity_poly.entity_id
_entity_poly.type
_entity_poly.pdbx_seq_one_letter_code
_entity_poly.pdbx_strand_id
1 'polypeptide(L)'
;MVKFKGSKADFRGFNPTCLLPSSLSYWTYPGSLTTPPLLESVTWIVLKEPIRVSEKQMAKFRMLLFTEEEENKKRMENNFRPPQPLKGRKVRASFN
;
A
#
# COMPACT_ATOMS: atom_id res chain seq x y z
N MET A 1 -5.18 12.89 -16.89
CA MET A 1 -4.15 12.86 -15.82
C MET A 1 -4.84 12.46 -14.52
N VAL A 2 -4.32 11.48 -13.78
CA VAL A 2 -4.89 11.08 -12.48
C VAL A 2 -4.31 12.01 -11.40
N LYS A 3 -5.16 12.84 -10.78
CA LYS A 3 -4.74 13.79 -9.73
C LYS A 3 -5.76 13.88 -8.59
N PHE A 4 -7.04 13.94 -8.94
CA PHE A 4 -8.15 14.14 -8.01
C PHE A 4 -8.87 12.82 -7.70
N LYS A 5 -9.61 12.79 -6.59
CA LYS A 5 -10.58 11.72 -6.31
C LYS A 5 -11.54 11.56 -7.49
N GLY A 6 -11.85 10.32 -7.85
CA GLY A 6 -12.74 9.98 -8.97
C GLY A 6 -12.08 10.03 -10.35
N SER A 7 -10.89 10.64 -10.49
CA SER A 7 -10.14 10.61 -11.74
C SER A 7 -9.78 9.18 -12.14
N LYS A 8 -9.91 8.85 -13.43
CA LYS A 8 -9.55 7.55 -14.01
C LYS A 8 -8.72 7.74 -15.28
N ALA A 9 -7.89 6.76 -15.59
CA ALA A 9 -7.14 6.70 -16.85
C ALA A 9 -6.98 5.23 -17.26
N ASP A 10 -6.91 4.96 -18.56
CA ASP A 10 -6.57 3.64 -19.08
C ASP A 10 -5.09 3.33 -18.74
N PHE A 11 -4.83 2.13 -18.23
CA PHE A 11 -3.49 1.72 -17.79
C PHE A 11 -3.25 0.27 -18.21
N ARG A 12 -2.72 0.09 -19.41
CA ARG A 12 -2.49 -1.22 -20.06
C ARG A 12 -1.00 -1.49 -20.24
N GLY A 13 -0.65 -2.76 -20.41
CA GLY A 13 0.72 -3.19 -20.71
C GLY A 13 1.71 -3.05 -19.56
N PHE A 14 1.23 -2.83 -18.33
CA PHE A 14 2.07 -2.77 -17.15
C PHE A 14 2.25 -4.17 -16.54
N ASN A 15 3.50 -4.63 -16.41
CA ASN A 15 3.82 -5.87 -15.72
C ASN A 15 4.12 -5.58 -14.24
N PRO A 16 3.28 -6.00 -13.27
CA PRO A 16 3.50 -5.72 -11.86
C PRO A 16 4.65 -6.51 -11.23
N THR A 17 5.15 -7.58 -11.87
CA THR A 17 6.25 -8.37 -11.28
C THR A 17 7.57 -7.58 -11.20
N CYS A 18 7.69 -6.47 -11.96
CA CYS A 18 8.82 -5.56 -11.86
C CYS A 18 8.88 -4.78 -10.54
N LEU A 19 7.81 -4.81 -9.74
CA LEU A 19 7.75 -4.20 -8.41
C LEU A 19 8.11 -5.18 -7.29
N LEU A 20 8.42 -6.43 -7.61
CA LEU A 20 8.85 -7.40 -6.61
C LEU A 20 10.35 -7.21 -6.30
N PRO A 21 10.76 -7.37 -5.03
CA PRO A 21 12.16 -7.46 -4.67
C PRO A 21 12.79 -8.77 -5.19
N SER A 22 14.12 -8.88 -5.07
CA SER A 22 14.85 -10.05 -5.53
C SER A 22 14.48 -11.31 -4.73
N SER A 23 14.34 -11.18 -3.41
CA SER A 23 13.92 -12.25 -2.52
C SER A 23 12.43 -12.16 -2.17
N LEU A 24 11.73 -13.27 -2.34
CA LEU A 24 10.33 -13.41 -1.92
C LEU A 24 10.20 -13.97 -0.49
N SER A 25 11.26 -13.93 0.32
CA SER A 25 11.16 -14.29 1.74
C SER A 25 10.13 -13.40 2.44
N TYR A 26 9.24 -13.97 3.26
CA TYR A 26 8.11 -13.23 3.81
C TYR A 26 7.74 -13.62 5.24
N TRP A 27 6.98 -12.73 5.89
CA TRP A 27 6.19 -13.05 7.06
C TRP A 27 4.70 -13.22 6.70
N THR A 28 3.99 -14.09 7.42
CA THR A 28 2.56 -14.30 7.21
C THR A 28 1.76 -14.43 8.50
N TYR A 29 0.54 -13.88 8.50
CA TYR A 29 -0.41 -13.94 9.62
C TYR A 29 -1.85 -13.65 9.15
N PRO A 30 -2.89 -14.18 9.83
CA PRO A 30 -4.27 -13.79 9.58
C PRO A 30 -4.56 -12.38 10.13
N GLY A 31 -5.27 -11.57 9.36
CA GLY A 31 -5.61 -10.19 9.72
C GLY A 31 -6.79 -9.66 8.92
N SER A 32 -6.83 -8.34 8.79
CA SER A 32 -7.93 -7.63 8.14
C SER A 32 -7.47 -6.69 7.04
N LEU A 33 -8.45 -6.16 6.32
CA LEU A 33 -8.29 -4.94 5.55
C LEU A 33 -7.83 -3.79 6.47
N THR A 34 -6.93 -2.94 5.98
CA THR A 34 -6.44 -1.77 6.72
C THR A 34 -7.30 -0.51 6.51
N THR A 35 -8.31 -0.60 5.66
CA THR A 35 -9.32 0.44 5.41
C THR A 35 -10.72 -0.10 5.71
N PRO A 36 -11.70 0.76 6.09
CA PRO A 36 -13.10 0.35 6.24
C PRO A 36 -13.59 -0.47 5.04
N PRO A 37 -14.37 -1.55 5.27
CA PRO A 37 -14.99 -1.95 6.54
C PRO A 37 -14.11 -2.79 7.49
N LEU A 38 -12.77 -2.86 7.30
CA LEU A 38 -11.83 -3.53 8.20
C LEU A 38 -12.08 -5.04 8.41
N LEU A 39 -12.67 -5.72 7.42
CA LEU A 39 -13.02 -7.14 7.50
C LEU A 39 -11.82 -8.03 7.79
N GLU A 40 -11.94 -8.93 8.78
CA GLU A 40 -10.95 -9.94 9.17
C GLU A 40 -10.95 -11.13 8.20
N SER A 41 -10.58 -10.87 6.94
CA SER A 41 -10.66 -11.84 5.83
C SER A 41 -9.34 -12.02 5.10
N VAL A 42 -8.23 -11.45 5.61
CA VAL A 42 -6.95 -11.37 4.89
C VAL A 42 -5.92 -12.30 5.50
N THR A 43 -5.27 -13.12 4.67
CA THR A 43 -3.97 -13.72 5.03
C THR A 43 -2.88 -12.80 4.51
N TRP A 44 -2.17 -12.12 5.40
CA TRP A 44 -1.09 -11.21 5.02
C TRP A 44 0.14 -12.00 4.59
N ILE A 45 0.80 -11.52 3.52
CA ILE A 45 2.13 -11.92 3.09
C ILE A 45 2.93 -10.62 2.97
N VAL A 46 3.88 -10.41 3.88
CA VAL A 46 4.72 -9.21 3.93
C VAL A 46 6.14 -9.60 3.57
N LEU A 47 6.62 -9.19 2.39
CA LEU A 47 7.97 -9.49 1.93
C LEU A 47 9.02 -8.84 2.85
N LYS A 48 10.08 -9.57 3.14
CA LYS A 48 11.19 -9.17 4.00
C LYS A 48 12.07 -8.10 3.35
N GLU A 49 12.32 -8.25 2.06
CA GLU A 49 13.15 -7.33 1.30
C GLU A 49 12.30 -6.16 0.77
N PRO A 50 12.63 -4.89 1.10
CA PRO A 50 11.93 -3.74 0.57
C PRO A 50 12.40 -3.41 -0.85
N ILE A 51 11.51 -2.82 -1.65
CA ILE A 51 11.91 -2.11 -2.87
C ILE A 51 12.34 -0.67 -2.55
N ARG A 52 13.27 -0.14 -3.35
CA ARG A 52 13.75 1.24 -3.19
C ARG A 52 12.95 2.20 -4.07
N VAL A 53 12.59 3.34 -3.51
CA VAL A 53 11.91 4.44 -4.21
C VAL A 53 12.68 5.72 -3.93
N SER A 54 12.95 6.50 -4.97
CA SER A 54 13.62 7.80 -4.83
C SER A 54 12.69 8.85 -4.20
N GLU A 55 13.27 9.88 -3.58
CA GLU A 55 12.50 11.00 -3.04
C GLU A 55 11.63 11.68 -4.11
N LYS A 56 12.13 11.81 -5.34
CA LYS A 56 11.38 12.38 -6.48
C LYS A 56 10.16 11.53 -6.83
N GLN A 57 10.27 10.21 -6.79
CA GLN A 57 9.11 9.32 -7.01
C GLN A 57 8.11 9.43 -5.86
N MET A 58 8.58 9.47 -4.60
CA MET A 58 7.72 9.62 -3.43
C MET A 58 6.97 10.97 -3.44
N ALA A 59 7.64 12.05 -3.86
CA ALA A 59 7.03 13.36 -4.02
C ALA A 59 5.85 13.33 -5.01
N LYS A 60 5.93 12.53 -6.09
CA LYS A 60 4.82 12.38 -7.05
C LYS A 60 3.58 11.77 -6.39
N PHE A 61 3.72 10.81 -5.47
CA PHE A 61 2.56 10.30 -4.73
C PHE A 61 1.93 11.36 -3.85
N ARG A 62 2.75 12.18 -3.17
CA ARG A 62 2.27 13.26 -2.28
C ARG A 62 1.66 14.47 -3.02
N MET A 63 1.76 14.50 -4.36
CA MET A 63 1.08 15.50 -5.19
C MET A 63 -0.38 15.12 -5.53
N LEU A 64 -0.80 13.88 -5.27
CA LEU A 64 -2.19 13.45 -5.46
C LEU A 64 -3.10 14.11 -4.41
N LEU A 65 -4.40 14.19 -4.73
CA LEU A 65 -5.38 14.88 -3.90
C LEU A 65 -6.52 13.93 -3.50
N PHE A 66 -6.94 14.01 -2.23
CA PHE A 66 -8.16 13.36 -1.72
C PHE A 66 -9.45 14.06 -2.18
N THR A 67 -9.34 15.29 -2.70
CA THR A 67 -10.47 16.10 -3.18
C THR A 67 -10.75 15.88 -4.66
N GLU A 68 -11.96 16.23 -5.09
CA GLU A 68 -12.45 16.06 -6.46
C GLU A 68 -12.04 17.24 -7.37
N GLU A 69 -11.79 18.41 -6.78
CA GLU A 69 -11.39 19.63 -7.47
C GLU A 69 -10.36 20.45 -6.65
N GLU A 70 -9.86 21.54 -7.24
CA GLU A 70 -8.71 22.30 -6.71
C GLU A 70 -9.08 23.24 -5.56
N GLU A 71 -10.32 23.75 -5.52
CA GLU A 71 -10.76 24.79 -4.58
C GLU A 71 -10.69 24.37 -3.11
N ASN A 72 -10.60 23.06 -2.83
CA ASN A 72 -10.46 22.51 -1.47
C ASN A 72 -9.29 21.51 -1.36
N LYS A 73 -8.19 21.74 -2.10
CA LYS A 73 -7.11 20.75 -2.23
C LYS A 73 -6.65 20.16 -0.88
N LYS A 74 -6.79 18.84 -0.75
CA LYS A 74 -6.23 18.06 0.36
C LYS A 74 -5.26 17.05 -0.19
N ARG A 75 -3.97 17.20 0.12
CA ARG A 75 -2.94 16.27 -0.33
C ARG A 75 -3.17 14.87 0.22
N MET A 76 -2.91 13.88 -0.63
CA MET A 76 -2.95 12.46 -0.27
C MET A 76 -1.66 12.08 0.45
N GLU A 77 -1.58 12.45 1.71
CA GLU A 77 -0.47 12.15 2.61
C GLU A 77 -0.98 11.33 3.80
N ASN A 78 -0.08 10.58 4.45
CA ASN A 78 -0.34 9.84 5.69
C ASN A 78 -1.55 8.88 5.61
N ASN A 79 -1.76 8.26 4.45
CA ASN A 79 -2.84 7.31 4.17
C ASN A 79 -2.52 5.88 4.67
N PHE A 80 -1.98 5.77 5.88
CA PHE A 80 -1.67 4.51 6.54
C PHE A 80 -2.47 4.36 7.83
N ARG A 81 -2.71 3.10 8.24
CA ARG A 81 -3.30 2.77 9.54
C ARG A 81 -2.18 2.40 10.51
N PRO A 82 -2.19 2.89 11.77
CA PRO A 82 -1.20 2.48 12.77
C PRO A 82 -1.23 0.96 13.04
N PRO A 83 -0.10 0.36 13.49
CA PRO A 83 -0.07 -1.02 13.94
C PRO A 83 -1.18 -1.32 14.97
N GLN A 84 -1.80 -2.48 14.85
CA GLN A 84 -2.89 -2.92 15.72
C GLN A 84 -2.43 -4.05 16.65
N PRO A 85 -3.08 -4.24 17.82
CA PRO A 85 -2.72 -5.30 18.75
C PRO A 85 -2.69 -6.70 18.10
N LEU A 86 -1.67 -7.49 18.43
CA LEU A 86 -1.50 -8.83 17.86
C LEU A 86 -2.56 -9.83 18.36
N LYS A 87 -3.11 -9.63 19.56
CA LYS A 87 -4.17 -10.47 20.16
C LYS A 87 -3.87 -11.98 20.10
N GLY A 88 -2.63 -12.36 20.43
CA GLY A 88 -2.21 -13.77 20.46
C GLY A 88 -1.98 -14.44 19.11
N ARG A 89 -2.18 -13.73 17.98
CA ARG A 89 -1.85 -14.25 16.66
C ARG A 89 -0.35 -14.52 16.56
N LYS A 90 0.03 -15.62 15.91
CA LYS A 90 1.42 -15.94 15.60
C LYS A 90 1.77 -15.46 14.20
N VAL A 91 2.89 -14.76 14.09
CA VAL A 91 3.50 -14.40 12.80
C VAL A 91 4.49 -15.51 12.44
N ARG A 92 4.36 -16.07 11.24
CA ARG A 92 5.29 -17.10 10.71
C ARG A 92 6.23 -16.47 9.70
N ALA A 93 7.47 -16.96 9.62
CA ALA A 93 8.44 -16.59 8.60
C ALA A 93 8.61 -17.73 7.59
N SER A 94 8.89 -17.40 6.32
CA SER A 94 9.23 -18.37 5.26
C SER A 94 10.72 -18.71 5.21
N PHE A 95 11.50 -18.15 6.13
CA PHE A 95 12.96 -18.21 6.18
C PHE A 95 13.40 -18.54 7.61
N ASN A 96 14.63 -19.03 7.74
CA ASN A 96 15.24 -19.41 9.01
C ASN A 96 15.90 -18.22 9.70
#